data_AF-A0A6A6UJT3-F1
#
_entry.id   AF-A0A6A6UJT3-F1
#
_cell.length_a   1.000
_cell.length_b   1.000
_cell.length_c   1.000
_cell.angle_alpha   90.00
_cell.angle_beta   90.00
_cell.angle_gamma   90.00
#
_symmetry.space_group_name_H-M   'P 1'
#
loop_
_entity.id
_entity.type
_entity.pdbx_description
1 polymer ?
#
loop_
_entity_poly.entity_id
_entity_poly.type
_entity_poly.pdbx_seq_one_letter_code
_entity_poly.pdbx_strand_id
1 'polypeptide(L)'
;MSLSSLSSNWKLLQQRLAGSSQSKDGAPQTEKLAKSTKRKATALKDENTSSKKRKADTNESPRAAHRKSKPMSKPRAKSLTEEQKPTLEPPSRPSTSLSKHETTHNDVENEGVSPTALAGKFIALDCEMVGVGPTPDQDSQLARVSMVNFHGEQIYDTYVKPKLPVTDYRTAFSGIRPHNLKVGRPFREVQKDVATFLEGRVLVGHHLKSDLQVLSMKHPTRDTRDSAKLQKFKDLNGGRTPKLKLLAKLILGLEIQGGEHNSVEDARAAMMLYKAEKDAFEMDSRRMFPLVAPGFGTSTAGSKKKKKKRR
;
A
#
# COMPACT_ATOMS: atom_id res chain seq x y z
N MET A 1 16.78 -24.92 27.76
CA MET A 1 16.02 -23.65 27.93
C MET A 1 14.66 -23.98 28.53
N SER A 2 14.03 -23.08 29.28
CA SER A 2 12.76 -23.38 29.98
C SER A 2 11.58 -23.52 29.02
N LEU A 3 10.71 -24.49 29.27
CA LEU A 3 9.44 -24.70 28.55
C LEU A 3 8.30 -23.80 29.06
N SER A 4 8.54 -22.95 30.05
CA SER A 4 7.52 -22.12 30.71
C SER A 4 7.04 -20.89 29.92
N SER A 5 7.48 -20.70 28.68
CA SER A 5 7.20 -19.50 27.86
C SER A 5 6.55 -19.83 26.50
N LEU A 6 5.52 -20.68 26.53
CA LEU A 6 4.66 -20.96 25.37
C LEU A 6 3.29 -20.32 25.54
N SER A 7 2.87 -19.54 24.54
CA SER A 7 1.59 -18.82 24.50
C SER A 7 0.38 -19.74 24.72
N SER A 8 -0.65 -19.23 25.39
CA SER A 8 -1.88 -19.96 25.74
C SER A 8 -2.54 -20.66 24.53
N ASN A 9 -2.44 -20.08 23.33
CA ASN A 9 -2.97 -20.70 22.10
C ASN A 9 -2.28 -22.02 21.74
N TRP A 10 -1.01 -22.22 22.10
CA TRP A 10 -0.30 -23.49 21.84
C TRP A 10 -0.86 -24.62 22.71
N LYS A 11 -1.21 -24.34 23.97
CA LYS A 11 -1.83 -25.32 24.87
C LYS A 11 -3.22 -25.73 24.37
N LEU A 12 -4.04 -24.78 23.93
CA LEU A 12 -5.35 -25.08 23.31
C LEU A 12 -5.22 -25.97 22.07
N LEU A 13 -4.20 -25.75 21.24
CA LEU A 13 -3.97 -26.56 20.05
C LEU A 13 -3.61 -28.01 20.39
N GLN A 14 -2.69 -28.23 21.34
CA GLN A 14 -2.36 -29.57 21.83
C GLN A 14 -3.56 -30.28 22.46
N GLN A 15 -4.39 -29.54 23.22
CA GLN A 15 -5.58 -30.09 23.88
C GLN A 15 -6.68 -30.50 22.88
N ARG A 16 -6.78 -29.83 21.72
CA ARG A 16 -7.63 -30.29 20.59
C ARG A 16 -7.07 -31.54 19.90
N LEU A 17 -5.77 -31.60 19.66
CA LEU A 17 -5.12 -32.73 18.96
C LEU A 17 -5.12 -34.03 19.78
N ALA A 18 -5.07 -33.93 21.11
CA ALA A 18 -5.19 -35.09 22.00
C ALA A 18 -6.62 -35.70 22.04
N GLY A 19 -7.62 -35.01 21.50
CA GLY A 19 -9.03 -35.43 21.56
C GLY A 19 -9.50 -36.37 20.44
N SER A 20 -8.62 -36.77 19.51
CA SER A 20 -9.02 -37.53 18.31
C SER A 20 -8.10 -38.71 18.01
N SER A 21 -8.17 -39.78 18.81
CA SER A 21 -7.57 -41.09 18.48
C SER A 21 -8.31 -42.24 19.19
N GLN A 22 -8.37 -43.40 18.52
CA GLN A 22 -9.19 -44.59 18.85
C GLN A 22 -10.70 -44.41 18.53
N SER A 23 -11.45 -45.38 17.96
CA SER A 23 -11.13 -46.80 17.70
C SER A 23 -11.73 -47.37 16.39
N LYS A 24 -10.87 -48.06 15.61
CA LYS A 24 -11.00 -49.37 14.94
C LYS A 24 -12.28 -49.86 14.21
N ASP A 25 -12.04 -50.26 12.96
CA ASP A 25 -12.30 -51.58 12.31
C ASP A 25 -13.68 -52.27 12.37
N GLY A 26 -14.27 -52.59 11.20
CA GLY A 26 -15.32 -53.62 11.08
C GLY A 26 -16.17 -53.56 9.79
N ALA A 27 -16.24 -54.66 9.02
CA ALA A 27 -17.16 -54.89 7.89
C ALA A 27 -17.16 -56.40 7.52
N PRO A 28 -18.09 -56.93 6.70
CA PRO A 28 -19.36 -56.37 6.19
C PRO A 28 -20.59 -57.27 6.48
N GLN A 29 -21.81 -56.80 6.20
CA GLN A 29 -22.88 -57.66 5.62
C GLN A 29 -24.02 -56.84 4.97
N THR A 30 -24.96 -57.55 4.33
CA THR A 30 -25.94 -57.02 3.37
C THR A 30 -27.37 -57.04 3.88
N GLU A 31 -28.21 -56.08 3.47
CA GLU A 31 -29.62 -56.38 3.16
C GLU A 31 -30.27 -55.39 2.18
N LYS A 32 -31.50 -55.68 1.75
CA LYS A 32 -32.27 -54.93 0.74
C LYS A 32 -33.65 -54.53 1.29
N LEU A 33 -34.12 -53.31 0.98
CA LEU A 33 -35.51 -52.84 0.72
C LEU A 33 -35.61 -51.33 1.05
N ALA A 34 -36.64 -50.56 0.67
CA ALA A 34 -37.30 -50.37 -0.64
C ALA A 34 -38.35 -49.22 -0.55
N LYS A 35 -38.41 -48.36 -1.58
CA LYS A 35 -39.55 -47.50 -2.01
C LYS A 35 -40.07 -46.37 -1.06
N SER A 36 -40.65 -45.34 -1.71
CA SER A 36 -41.71 -44.44 -1.22
C SER A 36 -41.38 -43.38 -0.15
N THR A 37 -41.98 -42.17 -0.13
CA THR A 37 -42.68 -41.39 -1.18
C THR A 37 -42.74 -39.89 -0.82
N LYS A 38 -43.02 -39.03 -1.84
CA LYS A 38 -43.75 -37.73 -1.81
C LYS A 38 -43.74 -36.83 -0.55
N ARG A 39 -43.41 -35.54 -0.78
CA ARG A 39 -44.14 -34.29 -0.37
C ARG A 39 -44.58 -34.17 1.13
N LYS A 40 -44.48 -33.00 1.77
CA LYS A 40 -45.06 -31.71 1.36
C LYS A 40 -44.62 -30.60 2.34
N ALA A 41 -44.68 -29.32 1.95
CA ALA A 41 -44.51 -28.21 2.87
C ALA A 41 -45.80 -27.86 3.62
N THR A 42 -45.67 -27.38 4.86
CA THR A 42 -46.71 -26.73 5.68
C THR A 42 -46.03 -25.71 6.61
N ALA A 43 -46.66 -24.55 6.81
CA ALA A 43 -46.19 -23.50 7.73
C ALA A 43 -47.28 -23.15 8.75
N LEU A 44 -46.87 -23.03 10.02
CA LEU A 44 -47.61 -22.62 11.22
C LEU A 44 -46.54 -22.04 12.18
N LYS A 45 -46.61 -20.88 12.84
CA LYS A 45 -47.71 -19.96 13.27
C LYS A 45 -48.80 -20.66 14.10
N ASP A 46 -49.23 -20.24 15.28
CA ASP A 46 -48.78 -19.25 16.27
C ASP A 46 -49.06 -19.93 17.67
N GLU A 47 -49.11 -19.35 18.87
CA GLU A 47 -48.94 -18.01 19.47
C GLU A 47 -48.72 -18.27 20.99
N ASN A 48 -48.19 -17.32 21.78
CA ASN A 48 -48.69 -17.16 23.16
C ASN A 48 -48.55 -15.72 23.70
N THR A 49 -49.72 -15.08 23.74
CA THR A 49 -50.17 -13.91 24.52
C THR A 49 -49.61 -13.84 25.98
N SER A 50 -49.70 -12.73 26.75
CA SER A 50 -50.73 -11.67 26.76
C SER A 50 -50.37 -10.36 27.51
N SER A 51 -50.67 -9.22 26.88
CA SER A 51 -51.50 -8.09 27.40
C SER A 51 -51.12 -7.12 28.57
N LYS A 52 -51.16 -5.80 28.23
CA LYS A 52 -51.92 -4.66 28.86
C LYS A 52 -51.40 -3.80 30.06
N LYS A 53 -51.11 -2.52 29.71
CA LYS A 53 -51.71 -1.22 30.20
C LYS A 53 -51.26 -0.49 31.50
N ARG A 54 -51.04 0.84 31.33
CA ARG A 54 -51.44 2.02 32.18
C ARG A 54 -50.61 2.29 33.48
N LYS A 55 -50.49 3.53 34.04
CA LYS A 55 -50.84 4.94 33.65
C LYS A 55 -50.12 5.97 34.58
N ALA A 56 -50.07 7.26 34.19
CA ALA A 56 -50.02 8.46 35.07
C ALA A 56 -48.76 8.67 35.97
N ASP A 57 -48.47 9.81 36.61
CA ASP A 57 -48.55 11.28 36.31
C ASP A 57 -47.82 12.03 37.46
N THR A 58 -47.06 13.12 37.21
CA THR A 58 -47.02 14.41 37.97
C THR A 58 -45.82 15.33 37.67
N ASN A 59 -46.08 16.64 37.87
CA ASN A 59 -45.26 17.88 37.89
C ASN A 59 -43.78 17.78 38.35
N GLU A 60 -42.86 18.71 37.99
CA GLU A 60 -42.97 20.19 38.05
C GLU A 60 -42.21 21.02 36.97
N SER A 61 -42.49 22.33 36.95
CA SER A 61 -41.76 23.41 36.26
C SER A 61 -42.02 24.75 36.99
N PRO A 62 -41.08 25.72 37.05
CA PRO A 62 -40.92 26.76 36.00
C PRO A 62 -39.44 26.96 35.54
N ARG A 63 -39.08 27.55 34.38
CA ARG A 63 -39.35 28.89 33.79
C ARG A 63 -38.65 30.02 34.59
N ALA A 64 -38.01 31.06 34.03
CA ALA A 64 -37.87 31.61 32.66
C ALA A 64 -36.46 32.30 32.53
N ALA A 65 -36.04 33.03 31.48
CA ALA A 65 -36.70 33.60 30.29
C ALA A 65 -35.72 33.80 29.10
N HIS A 66 -36.26 34.06 27.90
CA HIS A 66 -35.50 34.58 26.73
C HIS A 66 -35.55 36.11 26.65
N ARG A 67 -34.57 36.75 25.98
CA ARG A 67 -34.86 37.78 24.95
C ARG A 67 -33.69 38.06 23.99
N LYS A 68 -33.97 38.80 22.90
CA LYS A 68 -33.09 39.05 21.74
C LYS A 68 -32.92 40.56 21.46
N SER A 69 -31.69 41.00 21.13
CA SER A 69 -31.35 42.23 20.39
C SER A 69 -29.83 42.23 20.13
N LYS A 70 -29.30 42.16 18.90
CA LYS A 70 -29.20 43.16 17.80
C LYS A 70 -28.15 44.29 18.03
N PRO A 71 -27.50 44.81 16.96
CA PRO A 71 -26.14 45.39 17.05
C PRO A 71 -26.05 46.92 16.81
N MET A 72 -24.89 47.52 17.13
CA MET A 72 -24.32 48.83 16.69
C MET A 72 -22.91 49.01 17.36
N SER A 73 -21.99 49.92 17.02
CA SER A 73 -21.72 50.77 15.84
C SER A 73 -20.25 51.33 15.88
N LYS A 74 -19.80 52.04 14.83
CA LYS A 74 -18.46 52.67 14.68
C LYS A 74 -18.25 53.94 15.53
N PRO A 75 -16.99 54.44 15.63
CA PRO A 75 -16.72 55.86 15.37
C PRO A 75 -15.62 56.13 14.28
N ARG A 76 -15.33 57.42 13.99
CA ARG A 76 -14.50 57.96 12.87
C ARG A 76 -14.11 59.43 13.22
N ALA A 77 -13.03 60.10 12.76
CA ALA A 77 -11.97 59.81 11.77
C ALA A 77 -10.54 59.73 12.43
N LYS A 78 -9.42 60.38 12.05
CA LYS A 78 -9.09 61.56 11.19
C LYS A 78 -7.80 61.38 10.35
N SER A 79 -7.93 61.59 9.04
CA SER A 79 -7.03 62.29 8.06
C SER A 79 -5.49 62.35 8.20
N LEU A 80 -4.81 62.10 7.05
CA LEU A 80 -3.43 62.48 6.64
C LEU A 80 -2.30 61.74 7.38
N THR A 81 -1.20 61.30 6.74
CA THR A 81 -0.47 61.82 5.56
C THR A 81 -0.31 60.82 4.39
N GLU A 82 0.46 61.23 3.37
CA GLU A 82 0.70 60.58 2.08
C GLU A 82 2.21 60.33 1.89
N GLU A 83 2.61 59.09 1.62
CA GLU A 83 3.97 58.74 1.14
C GLU A 83 3.92 57.51 0.21
N GLN A 84 4.77 57.50 -0.82
CA GLN A 84 4.77 56.51 -1.89
C GLN A 84 5.96 55.55 -1.78
N LYS A 85 5.73 54.23 -1.79
CA LYS A 85 6.74 53.22 -2.18
C LYS A 85 6.06 51.99 -2.83
N PRO A 86 6.80 51.18 -3.62
CA PRO A 86 6.21 50.58 -4.81
C PRO A 86 5.55 49.22 -4.56
N THR A 87 4.43 49.00 -5.24
CA THR A 87 3.87 47.65 -5.45
C THR A 87 4.83 46.84 -6.33
N LEU A 88 5.48 45.83 -5.76
CA LEU A 88 6.10 44.78 -6.56
C LEU A 88 4.99 43.87 -7.08
N GLU A 89 4.73 43.91 -8.38
CA GLU A 89 3.80 42.98 -9.02
C GLU A 89 4.31 41.54 -8.85
N PRO A 90 3.47 40.58 -8.39
CA PRO A 90 3.84 39.18 -8.45
C PRO A 90 3.89 38.78 -9.94
N PRO A 91 5.00 38.19 -10.43
CA PRO A 91 5.13 37.87 -11.84
C PRO A 91 4.01 36.90 -12.24
N SER A 92 3.23 37.31 -13.24
CA SER A 92 2.11 36.58 -13.81
C SER A 92 2.59 35.32 -14.53
N ARG A 93 2.93 34.28 -13.74
CA ARG A 93 3.10 32.93 -14.26
C ARG A 93 1.85 32.59 -15.08
N PRO A 94 1.97 32.29 -16.38
CA PRO A 94 0.80 31.85 -17.13
C PRO A 94 0.28 30.60 -16.44
N SER A 95 -1.00 30.59 -16.08
CA SER A 95 -1.69 29.39 -15.63
C SER A 95 -1.94 28.49 -16.83
N THR A 96 -0.85 27.95 -17.41
CA THR A 96 -0.93 26.82 -18.32
C THR A 96 -1.51 25.67 -17.52
N SER A 97 -2.82 25.49 -17.64
CA SER A 97 -3.43 24.18 -17.43
C SER A 97 -2.68 23.24 -18.36
N LEU A 98 -1.81 22.39 -17.79
CA LEU A 98 -1.10 21.34 -18.53
C LEU A 98 -2.12 20.26 -18.89
N SER A 99 -2.94 20.60 -19.88
CA SER A 99 -3.94 19.75 -20.52
C SER A 99 -3.24 18.51 -21.05
N LYS A 100 -3.40 17.39 -20.33
CA LYS A 100 -2.76 16.09 -20.57
C LYS A 100 -1.28 16.20 -20.94
N HIS A 101 -0.40 15.83 -20.01
CA HIS A 101 0.87 15.28 -20.44
C HIS A 101 0.55 13.99 -21.20
N GLU A 102 0.46 14.06 -22.53
CA GLU A 102 0.23 12.92 -23.39
C GLU A 102 1.45 12.03 -23.32
N THR A 103 1.42 11.05 -22.42
CA THR A 103 2.25 9.86 -22.51
C THR A 103 1.85 9.17 -23.80
N THR A 104 2.64 9.36 -24.86
CA THR A 104 2.48 8.73 -26.18
C THR A 104 2.79 7.22 -26.18
N HIS A 105 2.62 6.60 -25.01
CA HIS A 105 2.76 5.18 -24.74
C HIS A 105 1.37 4.56 -24.90
N ASN A 106 1.22 3.67 -25.88
CA ASN A 106 -0.01 2.93 -26.12
C ASN A 106 -0.13 1.81 -25.07
N ASP A 107 -0.50 2.18 -23.85
CA ASP A 107 -0.61 1.24 -22.73
C ASP A 107 -1.75 0.25 -22.98
N VAL A 108 -1.41 -1.05 -22.97
CA VAL A 108 -2.36 -2.14 -23.12
C VAL A 108 -2.59 -2.76 -21.74
N GLU A 109 -3.78 -2.56 -21.20
CA GLU A 109 -4.14 -3.11 -19.89
C GLU A 109 -4.09 -4.65 -19.90
N ASN A 110 -3.42 -5.23 -18.90
CA ASN A 110 -3.24 -6.67 -18.72
C ASN A 110 -2.46 -7.37 -19.86
N GLU A 111 -1.67 -6.62 -20.65
CA GLU A 111 -0.79 -7.12 -21.72
C GLU A 111 0.10 -8.29 -21.28
N GLY A 112 0.61 -8.27 -20.04
CA GLY A 112 1.72 -9.09 -19.60
C GLY A 112 3.03 -8.40 -19.95
N VAL A 113 3.97 -9.14 -20.54
CA VAL A 113 5.23 -8.58 -21.07
C VAL A 113 4.95 -7.79 -22.35
N SER A 114 5.36 -6.52 -22.40
CA SER A 114 5.24 -5.71 -23.62
C SER A 114 6.11 -6.29 -24.75
N PRO A 115 5.61 -6.41 -25.99
CA PRO A 115 6.37 -6.95 -27.12
C PRO A 115 7.38 -5.94 -27.71
N THR A 116 7.30 -4.66 -27.33
CA THR A 116 8.08 -3.57 -27.95
C THR A 116 8.93 -2.79 -26.95
N ALA A 117 8.46 -2.58 -25.71
CA ALA A 117 9.16 -1.75 -24.74
C ALA A 117 10.32 -2.48 -24.05
N LEU A 118 11.51 -1.87 -24.04
CA LEU A 118 12.72 -2.48 -23.47
C LEU A 118 12.93 -2.06 -22.01
N ALA A 119 13.19 -3.03 -21.12
CA ALA A 119 13.30 -2.82 -19.68
C ALA A 119 14.44 -1.89 -19.22
N GLY A 120 15.52 -1.76 -20.01
CA GLY A 120 16.68 -0.94 -19.65
C GLY A 120 17.38 -1.38 -18.35
N LYS A 121 17.95 -0.40 -17.62
CA LYS A 121 18.65 -0.60 -16.33
C LYS A 121 17.83 -0.22 -15.09
N PHE A 122 16.93 0.75 -15.25
CA PHE A 122 16.08 1.28 -14.18
C PHE A 122 14.63 0.95 -14.49
N ILE A 123 13.96 0.31 -13.55
CA ILE A 123 12.55 -0.07 -13.64
C ILE A 123 11.83 0.54 -12.46
N ALA A 124 10.72 1.24 -12.69
CA ALA A 124 9.77 1.52 -11.63
C ALA A 124 8.69 0.44 -11.60
N LEU A 125 8.24 0.11 -10.39
CA LEU A 125 7.20 -0.88 -10.13
C LEU A 125 6.22 -0.32 -9.11
N ASP A 126 4.94 -0.62 -9.32
CA ASP A 126 3.83 -0.32 -8.41
C ASP A 126 2.82 -1.48 -8.45
N CYS A 127 2.15 -1.74 -7.33
CA CYS A 127 1.25 -2.89 -7.14
C CYS A 127 -0.09 -2.50 -6.52
N GLU A 128 -1.19 -2.86 -7.17
CA GLU A 128 -2.52 -2.77 -6.56
C GLU A 128 -2.80 -4.00 -5.70
N MET A 129 -3.41 -3.78 -4.53
CA MET A 129 -3.69 -4.82 -3.54
C MET A 129 -5.16 -4.90 -3.13
N VAL A 130 -5.63 -6.12 -2.90
CA VAL A 130 -6.96 -6.43 -2.34
C VAL A 130 -6.84 -7.03 -0.93
N GLY A 131 -7.87 -6.84 -0.11
CA GLY A 131 -8.00 -7.47 1.21
C GLY A 131 -8.52 -8.90 1.10
N VAL A 132 -7.92 -9.82 1.84
CA VAL A 132 -8.30 -11.24 1.87
C VAL A 132 -8.55 -11.75 3.29
N GLY A 133 -9.30 -12.84 3.42
CA GLY A 133 -9.50 -13.49 4.72
C GLY A 133 -10.31 -12.67 5.73
N PRO A 134 -10.21 -12.97 7.05
CA PRO A 134 -11.06 -12.37 8.08
C PRO A 134 -10.64 -10.95 8.49
N THR A 135 -9.43 -10.52 8.11
CA THR A 135 -8.82 -9.24 8.51
C THR A 135 -8.37 -8.46 7.27
N PRO A 136 -9.29 -8.08 6.37
CA PRO A 136 -8.98 -7.52 5.05
C PRO A 136 -8.17 -6.21 5.08
N ASP A 137 -8.19 -5.44 6.17
CA ASP A 137 -7.35 -4.24 6.33
C ASP A 137 -5.86 -4.56 6.56
N GLN A 138 -5.54 -5.77 7.02
CA GLN A 138 -4.20 -6.20 7.40
C GLN A 138 -3.64 -7.22 6.39
N ASP A 139 -4.47 -8.18 5.98
CA ASP A 139 -4.13 -9.24 5.05
C ASP A 139 -4.32 -8.78 3.60
N SER A 140 -3.25 -8.26 3.00
CA SER A 140 -3.23 -7.80 1.61
C SER A 140 -2.67 -8.86 0.65
N GLN A 141 -3.27 -9.01 -0.53
CA GLN A 141 -2.69 -9.77 -1.65
C GLN A 141 -2.66 -8.96 -2.95
N LEU A 142 -1.68 -9.30 -3.80
CA LEU A 142 -1.47 -8.68 -5.10
C LEU A 142 -2.65 -8.94 -6.04
N ALA A 143 -3.10 -7.88 -6.72
CA ALA A 143 -4.23 -7.90 -7.65
C ALA A 143 -3.91 -7.29 -9.02
N ARG A 144 -3.01 -6.28 -9.08
CA ARG A 144 -2.35 -5.81 -10.30
C ARG A 144 -0.88 -5.52 -9.99
N VAL A 145 0.01 -5.71 -10.95
CA VAL A 145 1.36 -5.15 -10.92
C VAL A 145 1.63 -4.50 -12.26
N SER A 146 2.20 -3.29 -12.22
CA SER A 146 2.65 -2.55 -13.39
C SER A 146 4.13 -2.20 -13.23
N MET A 147 4.86 -2.24 -14.35
CA MET A 147 6.29 -1.93 -14.39
C MET A 147 6.58 -1.07 -15.62
N VAL A 148 7.35 0.00 -15.42
CA VAL A 148 7.77 0.92 -16.50
C VAL A 148 9.28 1.10 -16.52
N ASN A 149 9.84 1.30 -17.71
CA ASN A 149 11.28 1.54 -17.86
C ASN A 149 11.67 3.00 -17.52
N PHE A 150 12.95 3.33 -17.69
CA PHE A 150 13.49 4.68 -17.45
C PHE A 150 12.84 5.78 -18.32
N HIS A 151 12.26 5.45 -19.46
CA HIS A 151 11.59 6.42 -20.34
C HIS A 151 10.16 6.71 -19.87
N GLY A 152 9.48 5.69 -19.32
CA GLY A 152 8.07 5.73 -18.90
C GLY A 152 7.19 4.73 -19.66
N GLU A 153 7.79 3.95 -20.58
CA GLU A 153 7.10 2.95 -21.38
C GLU A 153 6.67 1.77 -20.49
N GLN A 154 5.44 1.29 -20.67
CA GLN A 154 4.95 0.06 -20.05
C GLN A 154 5.78 -1.13 -20.55
N ILE A 155 6.48 -1.81 -19.66
CA ILE A 155 7.22 -3.06 -19.96
C ILE A 155 6.52 -4.29 -19.41
N TYR A 156 5.70 -4.11 -18.37
CA TYR A 156 4.85 -5.15 -17.81
C TYR A 156 3.56 -4.54 -17.24
N ASP A 157 2.41 -5.11 -17.55
CA ASP A 157 1.17 -4.85 -16.82
C ASP A 157 0.31 -6.10 -16.76
N THR A 158 -0.11 -6.52 -15.56
CA THR A 158 -1.00 -7.67 -15.41
C THR A 158 -1.86 -7.57 -14.16
N TYR A 159 -3.13 -7.96 -14.32
CA TYR A 159 -3.93 -8.42 -13.20
C TYR A 159 -3.42 -9.78 -12.70
N VAL A 160 -3.68 -10.08 -11.43
CA VAL A 160 -3.14 -11.26 -10.75
C VAL A 160 -4.27 -11.99 -10.04
N LYS A 161 -4.33 -13.32 -10.14
CA LYS A 161 -5.26 -14.15 -9.37
C LYS A 161 -4.75 -14.31 -7.93
N PRO A 162 -5.46 -13.80 -6.91
CA PRO A 162 -5.07 -13.99 -5.51
C PRO A 162 -5.15 -15.47 -5.10
N LYS A 163 -4.37 -15.85 -4.08
CA LYS A 163 -4.29 -17.22 -3.55
C LYS A 163 -5.40 -17.53 -2.53
N LEU A 164 -6.00 -16.49 -1.94
CA LEU A 164 -7.08 -16.58 -0.96
C LEU A 164 -8.32 -15.84 -1.47
N PRO A 165 -9.52 -16.18 -0.98
CA PRO A 165 -10.74 -15.42 -1.29
C PRO A 165 -10.60 -13.95 -0.91
N VAL A 166 -10.93 -13.08 -1.87
CA VAL A 166 -11.00 -11.62 -1.67
C VAL A 166 -12.24 -11.29 -0.86
N THR A 167 -12.03 -10.59 0.25
CA THR A 167 -13.09 -10.13 1.16
C THR A 167 -13.28 -8.61 1.10
N ASP A 168 -12.28 -7.86 0.65
CA ASP A 168 -12.43 -6.46 0.20
C ASP A 168 -11.61 -6.20 -1.07
N TYR A 169 -12.24 -5.55 -2.06
CA TYR A 169 -11.58 -5.14 -3.30
C TYR A 169 -10.85 -3.80 -3.18
N ARG A 170 -11.15 -2.98 -2.16
CA ARG A 170 -10.58 -1.65 -1.91
C ARG A 170 -10.75 -0.68 -3.10
N THR A 171 -11.72 -0.88 -3.98
CA THR A 171 -11.67 -0.35 -5.35
C THR A 171 -11.59 1.18 -5.47
N ALA A 172 -12.19 1.91 -4.52
CA ALA A 172 -12.10 3.36 -4.45
C ALA A 172 -10.65 3.88 -4.32
N PHE A 173 -9.73 3.01 -3.90
CA PHE A 173 -8.29 3.19 -4.00
C PHE A 173 -7.72 2.40 -5.17
N SER A 174 -7.97 1.09 -5.27
CA SER A 174 -7.16 0.18 -6.10
C SER A 174 -7.58 0.00 -7.57
N GLY A 175 -8.74 0.51 -7.99
CA GLY A 175 -9.32 0.25 -9.32
C GLY A 175 -9.75 -1.21 -9.60
N ILE A 176 -9.41 -2.17 -8.73
CA ILE A 176 -9.69 -3.60 -8.91
C ILE A 176 -11.18 -3.94 -8.72
N ARG A 177 -11.77 -4.61 -9.70
CA ARG A 177 -13.12 -5.22 -9.66
C ARG A 177 -13.03 -6.76 -9.73
N PRO A 178 -14.12 -7.50 -9.39
CA PRO A 178 -14.17 -8.96 -9.53
C PRO A 178 -13.91 -9.51 -10.94
N HIS A 179 -14.09 -8.71 -12.01
CA HIS A 179 -13.83 -9.16 -13.38
C HIS A 179 -12.34 -9.16 -13.75
N ASN A 180 -11.56 -8.20 -13.23
CA ASN A 180 -10.11 -8.11 -13.50
C ASN A 180 -9.39 -9.36 -12.97
N LEU A 181 -9.77 -9.83 -11.77
CA LEU A 181 -9.20 -11.03 -11.17
C LEU A 181 -9.55 -12.32 -11.92
N LYS A 182 -10.66 -12.35 -12.70
CA LYS A 182 -11.00 -13.52 -13.55
C LYS A 182 -10.02 -13.64 -14.73
N VAL A 183 -9.62 -12.52 -15.32
CA VAL A 183 -8.66 -12.48 -16.46
C VAL A 183 -7.19 -12.42 -16.02
N GLY A 184 -6.91 -12.12 -14.75
CA GLY A 184 -5.55 -12.03 -14.22
C GLY A 184 -4.74 -13.33 -14.30
N ARG A 185 -3.42 -13.20 -14.38
CA ARG A 185 -2.46 -14.32 -14.47
C ARG A 185 -2.28 -15.04 -13.13
N PRO A 186 -1.88 -16.32 -13.10
CA PRO A 186 -1.57 -17.03 -11.86
C PRO A 186 -0.40 -16.37 -11.12
N PHE A 187 -0.50 -16.17 -9.81
CA PHE A 187 0.55 -15.48 -9.02
C PHE A 187 1.98 -16.00 -9.27
N ARG A 188 2.18 -17.31 -9.47
CA ARG A 188 3.52 -17.91 -9.69
C ARG A 188 4.16 -17.52 -11.04
N GLU A 189 3.33 -17.23 -12.05
CA GLU A 189 3.76 -16.74 -13.36
C GLU A 189 4.25 -15.30 -13.20
N VAL A 190 3.37 -14.45 -12.65
CA VAL A 190 3.65 -13.03 -12.36
C VAL A 190 4.89 -12.84 -11.48
N GLN A 191 5.03 -13.63 -10.42
CA GLN A 191 6.20 -13.59 -9.53
C GLN A 191 7.50 -13.94 -10.27
N LYS A 192 7.45 -14.85 -11.25
CA LYS A 192 8.61 -15.22 -12.07
C LYS A 192 8.97 -14.10 -13.04
N ASP A 193 7.98 -13.55 -13.75
CA ASP A 193 8.20 -12.47 -14.72
C ASP A 193 8.83 -11.24 -14.03
N VAL A 194 8.23 -10.80 -12.91
CA VAL A 194 8.75 -9.68 -12.10
C VAL A 194 10.16 -9.98 -11.58
N ALA A 195 10.47 -11.23 -11.19
CA ALA A 195 11.83 -11.61 -10.80
C ALA A 195 12.84 -11.50 -11.95
N THR A 196 12.47 -11.96 -13.16
CA THR A 196 13.32 -11.84 -14.36
C THR A 196 13.52 -10.37 -14.78
N PHE A 197 12.52 -9.50 -14.62
CA PHE A 197 12.70 -8.06 -14.83
C PHE A 197 13.65 -7.44 -13.81
N LEU A 198 13.52 -7.76 -12.51
CA LEU A 198 14.33 -7.12 -11.46
C LEU A 198 15.77 -7.67 -11.37
N GLU A 199 16.07 -8.81 -11.97
CA GLU A 199 17.40 -9.42 -11.95
C GLU A 199 18.49 -8.47 -12.51
N GLY A 200 19.48 -8.15 -11.67
CA GLY A 200 20.60 -7.26 -12.03
C GLY A 200 20.23 -5.78 -12.25
N ARG A 201 18.99 -5.36 -11.95
CA ARG A 201 18.48 -4.00 -12.25
C ARG A 201 18.25 -3.15 -11.02
N VAL A 202 18.09 -1.85 -11.25
CA VAL A 202 17.73 -0.89 -10.22
C VAL A 202 16.21 -0.76 -10.16
N LEU A 203 15.65 -1.09 -8.99
CA LEU A 203 14.23 -0.95 -8.69
C LEU A 203 13.94 0.46 -8.17
N VAL A 204 12.97 1.13 -8.77
CA VAL A 204 12.44 2.45 -8.41
C VAL A 204 10.97 2.28 -7.95
N GLY A 205 10.48 3.15 -7.07
CA GLY A 205 9.06 3.11 -6.66
C GLY A 205 8.73 4.03 -5.49
N HIS A 206 7.56 3.81 -4.89
CA HIS A 206 7.08 4.53 -3.73
C HIS A 206 6.57 3.55 -2.66
N HIS A 207 7.22 3.53 -1.49
CA HIS A 207 6.86 2.64 -0.38
C HIS A 207 6.99 1.13 -0.70
N LEU A 208 7.92 0.79 -1.61
CA LEU A 208 8.30 -0.54 -2.16
C LEU A 208 8.36 -1.73 -1.19
N LYS A 209 8.38 -1.49 0.13
CA LYS A 209 8.21 -2.55 1.14
C LYS A 209 6.86 -3.27 1.00
N SER A 210 5.79 -2.53 0.68
CA SER A 210 4.44 -3.09 0.55
C SER A 210 4.35 -4.05 -0.65
N ASP A 211 4.88 -3.59 -1.78
CA ASP A 211 4.87 -4.23 -3.09
C ASP A 211 5.67 -5.52 -3.07
N LEU A 212 6.92 -5.44 -2.59
CA LEU A 212 7.79 -6.62 -2.41
C LEU A 212 7.20 -7.61 -1.39
N GLN A 213 6.45 -7.16 -0.39
CA GLN A 213 5.75 -8.04 0.55
C GLN A 213 4.62 -8.82 -0.14
N VAL A 214 3.73 -8.17 -0.91
CA VAL A 214 2.65 -8.89 -1.62
C VAL A 214 3.17 -9.75 -2.77
N LEU A 215 4.22 -9.30 -3.47
CA LEU A 215 4.99 -10.13 -4.43
C LEU A 215 5.73 -11.30 -3.76
N SER A 216 5.83 -11.32 -2.42
CA SER A 216 6.60 -12.33 -1.67
C SER A 216 8.08 -12.40 -2.11
N MET A 217 8.68 -11.25 -2.42
CA MET A 217 10.01 -11.08 -3.00
C MET A 217 10.92 -10.19 -2.14
N LYS A 218 12.20 -10.12 -2.51
CA LYS A 218 13.18 -9.18 -1.95
C LYS A 218 14.04 -8.64 -3.09
N HIS A 219 14.38 -7.36 -3.03
CA HIS A 219 15.34 -6.70 -3.92
C HIS A 219 16.55 -6.22 -3.09
N PRO A 220 17.79 -6.17 -3.63
CA PRO A 220 18.94 -5.66 -2.87
C PRO A 220 18.76 -4.19 -2.48
N THR A 221 18.99 -3.85 -1.21
CA THR A 221 18.79 -2.48 -0.70
C THR A 221 19.65 -1.45 -1.44
N ARG A 222 20.89 -1.82 -1.79
CA ARG A 222 21.81 -1.00 -2.62
C ARG A 222 21.22 -0.68 -3.99
N ASP A 223 20.39 -1.56 -4.52
CA ASP A 223 19.86 -1.49 -5.88
C ASP A 223 18.37 -1.06 -5.87
N THR A 224 17.89 -0.50 -4.74
CA THR A 224 16.53 0.01 -4.52
C THR A 224 16.51 1.54 -4.35
N ARG A 225 15.67 2.26 -5.10
CA ARG A 225 15.42 3.72 -4.99
C ARG A 225 13.96 3.95 -4.60
N ASP A 226 13.69 3.98 -3.30
CA ASP A 226 12.34 4.18 -2.75
C ASP A 226 12.11 5.65 -2.40
N SER A 227 11.21 6.32 -3.13
CA SER A 227 10.86 7.73 -2.90
C SER A 227 10.23 7.99 -1.53
N ALA A 228 9.59 7.00 -0.90
CA ALA A 228 9.10 7.13 0.47
C ALA A 228 10.23 7.20 1.52
N LYS A 229 11.47 6.81 1.15
CA LYS A 229 12.63 6.79 2.06
C LYS A 229 13.55 8.00 1.94
N LEU A 230 13.64 8.64 0.76
CA LEU A 230 14.56 9.76 0.51
C LEU A 230 14.34 10.92 1.50
N GLN A 231 15.40 11.37 2.19
CA GLN A 231 15.25 12.39 3.24
C GLN A 231 14.72 13.71 2.70
N LYS A 232 15.24 14.18 1.56
CA LYS A 232 14.78 15.40 0.86
C LYS A 232 13.26 15.40 0.60
N PHE A 233 12.64 14.25 0.41
CA PHE A 233 11.19 14.12 0.21
C PHE A 233 10.38 14.08 1.52
N LYS A 234 10.98 13.57 2.61
CA LYS A 234 10.39 13.68 3.95
C LYS A 234 10.43 15.12 4.46
N ASP A 235 11.49 15.86 4.17
CA ASP A 235 11.67 17.25 4.62
C ASP A 235 10.54 18.15 4.08
N LEU A 236 10.11 17.95 2.82
CA LEU A 236 8.93 18.58 2.20
C LEU A 236 7.59 18.28 2.91
N ASN A 237 7.57 17.30 3.81
CA ASN A 237 6.39 16.83 4.55
C ASN A 237 6.67 16.77 6.07
N GLY A 238 7.49 17.69 6.58
CA GLY A 238 7.76 17.84 8.02
C GLY A 238 8.48 16.64 8.65
N GLY A 239 9.39 16.01 7.90
CA GLY A 239 10.13 14.81 8.31
C GLY A 239 9.33 13.50 8.22
N ARG A 240 8.04 13.55 7.90
CA ARG A 240 7.17 12.36 7.75
C ARG A 240 7.22 11.82 6.33
N THR A 241 7.01 10.51 6.17
CA THR A 241 6.86 9.89 4.84
C THR A 241 5.76 10.58 4.04
N PRO A 242 6.05 11.21 2.88
CA PRO A 242 5.07 11.85 2.02
C PRO A 242 4.27 10.79 1.23
N LYS A 243 3.08 11.17 0.75
CA LYS A 243 2.34 10.37 -0.25
C LYS A 243 2.86 10.67 -1.66
N LEU A 244 2.75 9.70 -2.57
CA LEU A 244 3.14 9.86 -3.98
C LEU A 244 2.45 11.07 -4.64
N LYS A 245 1.12 11.22 -4.48
CA LYS A 245 0.34 12.38 -4.94
C LYS A 245 0.87 13.73 -4.44
N LEU A 246 1.41 13.80 -3.22
CA LEU A 246 2.01 15.04 -2.69
C LEU A 246 3.33 15.36 -3.40
N LEU A 247 4.19 14.35 -3.60
CA LEU A 247 5.46 14.53 -4.31
C LEU A 247 5.25 14.87 -5.78
N ALA A 248 4.35 14.18 -6.47
CA ALA A 248 4.00 14.46 -7.86
C ALA A 248 3.52 15.91 -8.03
N LYS A 249 2.64 16.39 -7.15
CA LYS A 249 2.15 17.78 -7.20
C LYS A 249 3.23 18.81 -6.87
N LEU A 250 4.08 18.57 -5.86
CA LEU A 250 5.10 19.54 -5.42
C LEU A 250 6.34 19.60 -6.32
N ILE A 251 6.76 18.48 -6.91
CA ILE A 251 8.05 18.37 -7.64
C ILE A 251 7.84 18.31 -9.16
N LEU A 252 6.79 17.61 -9.62
CA LEU A 252 6.51 17.44 -11.05
C LEU A 252 5.40 18.39 -11.55
N GLY A 253 4.64 19.01 -10.65
CA GLY A 253 3.45 19.80 -10.99
C GLY A 253 2.25 18.96 -11.44
N LEU A 254 2.27 17.64 -11.21
CA LEU A 254 1.26 16.70 -11.72
C LEU A 254 0.21 16.34 -10.66
N GLU A 255 -1.06 16.29 -11.07
CA GLU A 255 -2.17 15.85 -10.24
C GLU A 255 -2.60 14.42 -10.60
N ILE A 256 -1.94 13.44 -9.97
CA ILE A 256 -2.21 11.99 -10.09
C ILE A 256 -3.25 11.51 -9.05
N GLN A 257 -3.68 10.25 -9.17
CA GLN A 257 -4.62 9.60 -8.23
C GLN A 257 -5.88 10.44 -8.02
N GLY A 258 -6.46 10.96 -9.11
CA GLY A 258 -7.62 11.87 -9.09
C GLY A 258 -8.92 11.19 -8.64
N GLY A 259 -9.04 9.89 -8.89
CA GLY A 259 -10.11 9.01 -8.43
C GLY A 259 -9.51 7.70 -7.92
N GLU A 260 -9.95 6.58 -8.51
CA GLU A 260 -9.29 5.28 -8.34
C GLU A 260 -7.84 5.35 -8.89
N HIS A 261 -6.91 4.61 -8.28
CA HIS A 261 -5.50 4.61 -8.66
C HIS A 261 -5.26 3.83 -9.97
N ASN A 262 -4.06 4.01 -10.52
CA ASN A 262 -3.58 3.25 -11.66
C ASN A 262 -2.07 3.02 -11.48
N SER A 263 -1.67 1.78 -11.21
CA SER A 263 -0.26 1.41 -11.00
C SER A 263 0.68 1.74 -12.18
N VAL A 264 0.19 1.96 -13.41
CA VAL A 264 1.01 2.49 -14.52
C VAL A 264 1.27 4.00 -14.35
N GLU A 265 0.25 4.78 -13.95
CA GLU A 265 0.42 6.21 -13.58
C GLU A 265 1.36 6.36 -12.38
N ASP A 266 1.16 5.55 -11.33
CA ASP A 266 1.95 5.65 -10.10
C ASP A 266 3.40 5.15 -10.27
N ALA A 267 3.64 4.07 -11.03
CA ALA A 267 5.00 3.66 -11.41
C ALA A 267 5.70 4.74 -12.25
N ARG A 268 4.99 5.41 -13.17
CA ARG A 268 5.52 6.57 -13.91
C ARG A 268 5.84 7.74 -13.00
N ALA A 269 4.95 8.09 -12.07
CA ALA A 269 5.17 9.17 -11.11
C ALA A 269 6.43 8.89 -10.27
N ALA A 270 6.61 7.66 -9.81
CA ALA A 270 7.82 7.25 -9.09
C ALA A 270 9.09 7.32 -9.97
N MET A 271 9.03 6.89 -11.23
CA MET A 271 10.15 7.02 -12.18
C MET A 271 10.49 8.50 -12.48
N MET A 272 9.49 9.37 -12.65
CA MET A 272 9.69 10.79 -12.87
C MET A 272 10.28 11.49 -11.64
N LEU A 273 9.85 11.14 -10.42
CA LEU A 273 10.47 11.60 -9.17
C LEU A 273 11.91 11.12 -9.03
N TYR A 274 12.22 9.88 -9.42
CA TYR A 274 13.62 9.41 -9.48
C TYR A 274 14.44 10.20 -10.51
N LYS A 275 13.89 10.50 -11.69
CA LYS A 275 14.58 11.27 -12.74
C LYS A 275 14.85 12.72 -12.31
N ALA A 276 13.88 13.37 -11.68
CA ALA A 276 14.01 14.75 -11.19
C ALA A 276 15.07 14.90 -10.08
N GLU A 277 15.23 13.89 -9.22
CA GLU A 277 16.10 13.93 -8.04
C GLU A 277 17.20 12.85 -8.09
N LYS A 278 17.57 12.42 -9.29
CA LYS A 278 18.43 11.27 -9.54
C LYS A 278 19.73 11.33 -8.75
N ASP A 279 20.38 12.49 -8.73
CA ASP A 279 21.68 12.62 -8.10
C ASP A 279 21.59 12.65 -6.56
N ALA A 280 20.44 13.04 -5.99
CA ALA A 280 20.17 12.85 -4.57
C ALA A 280 19.99 11.36 -4.21
N PHE A 281 19.26 10.60 -5.03
CA PHE A 281 19.12 9.15 -4.87
C PHE A 281 20.46 8.41 -5.03
N GLU A 282 21.24 8.72 -6.05
CA GLU A 282 22.53 8.07 -6.29
C GLU A 282 23.58 8.49 -5.25
N MET A 283 23.55 9.73 -4.75
CA MET A 283 24.39 10.17 -3.63
C MET A 283 24.04 9.42 -2.33
N ASP A 284 22.76 9.28 -2.00
CA ASP A 284 22.34 8.56 -0.79
C ASP A 284 22.68 7.06 -0.88
N SER A 285 22.47 6.46 -2.06
CA SER A 285 22.89 5.08 -2.34
C SER A 285 24.41 4.88 -2.18
N ARG A 286 25.25 5.82 -2.65
CA ARG A 286 26.71 5.77 -2.47
C ARG A 286 27.13 6.00 -1.02
N ARG A 287 26.40 6.83 -0.27
CA ARG A 287 26.62 7.10 1.16
C ARG A 287 26.29 5.89 2.03
N MET A 288 25.19 5.19 1.74
CA MET A 288 24.79 3.98 2.45
C MET A 288 25.61 2.75 2.05
N PHE A 289 26.05 2.67 0.80
CA PHE A 289 26.76 1.54 0.23
C PHE A 289 28.01 2.00 -0.53
N PRO A 290 29.04 2.50 0.18
CA PRO A 290 30.29 2.92 -0.45
C PRO A 290 30.93 1.75 -1.20
N LEU A 291 31.48 2.03 -2.38
CA LEU A 291 32.26 1.04 -3.12
C LEU A 291 33.54 0.74 -2.34
N VAL A 292 33.64 -0.46 -1.77
CA VAL A 292 34.90 -0.97 -1.23
C VAL A 292 35.85 -1.13 -2.41
N ALA A 293 36.84 -0.24 -2.51
CA ALA A 293 37.90 -0.36 -3.50
C ALA A 293 38.63 -1.71 -3.29
N PRO A 294 38.95 -2.47 -4.35
CA PRO A 294 39.74 -3.69 -4.22
C PRO A 294 41.11 -3.31 -3.64
N GLY A 295 41.36 -3.72 -2.41
CA GLY A 295 42.45 -3.17 -1.60
C GLY A 295 43.82 -3.59 -2.11
N PHE A 296 44.66 -2.61 -2.45
CA PHE A 296 46.10 -2.80 -2.44
C PHE A 296 46.53 -3.18 -1.02
N GLY A 297 47.10 -4.39 -0.86
CA GLY A 297 47.43 -4.95 0.44
C GLY A 297 48.57 -4.19 1.12
N THR A 298 48.25 -3.26 2.01
CA THR A 298 49.24 -2.59 2.86
C THR A 298 49.79 -3.56 3.90
N SER A 299 50.94 -4.17 3.61
CA SER A 299 51.64 -5.10 4.49
C SER A 299 52.18 -4.38 5.74
N THR A 300 51.41 -4.34 6.82
CA THR A 300 51.83 -3.77 8.10
C THR A 300 52.90 -4.64 8.76
N ALA A 301 54.15 -4.17 8.71
CA ALA A 301 55.29 -4.91 9.26
C ALA A 301 55.15 -5.15 10.77
N GLY A 302 55.15 -6.42 11.19
CA GLY A 302 54.93 -6.83 12.58
C GLY A 302 56.07 -6.45 13.53
N SER A 303 55.93 -5.34 14.25
CA SER A 303 56.93 -4.88 15.23
C SER A 303 56.98 -5.78 16.47
N LYS A 304 58.05 -6.59 16.59
CA LYS A 304 58.26 -7.54 17.69
C LYS A 304 58.61 -6.84 19.01
N LYS A 305 57.64 -6.63 19.89
CA LYS A 305 57.89 -6.20 21.28
C LYS A 305 58.67 -7.28 22.07
N LYS A 306 59.94 -7.00 22.41
CA LYS A 306 60.72 -7.83 23.36
C LYS A 306 60.10 -7.78 24.76
N LYS A 307 59.78 -8.95 25.33
CA LYS A 307 59.23 -9.09 26.69
C LYS A 307 60.37 -9.08 27.72
N LYS A 308 60.54 -7.99 28.47
CA LYS A 308 61.61 -7.83 29.47
C LYS A 308 61.25 -8.61 30.76
N LYS A 309 62.02 -9.66 31.09
CA LYS A 309 61.92 -10.34 32.40
C LYS A 309 62.22 -9.32 33.51
N ARG A 310 61.41 -9.29 34.57
CA ARG A 310 61.83 -8.81 35.88
C ARG A 310 62.38 -9.99 36.67
N ARG A 311 63.36 -9.70 37.52
CA ARG A 311 63.76 -10.56 38.66
C ARG A 311 62.86 -10.19 39.84
#